data_AF-A0A8G1RLT3-F1
#
_entry.id   AF-A0A8G1RLT3-F1
#
_cell.length_a   1.000
_cell.length_b   1.000
_cell.length_c   1.000
_cell.angle_alpha   90.00
_cell.angle_beta   90.00
_cell.angle_gamma   90.00
#
_symmetry.space_group_name_H-M   'P 1'
#
loop_
_entity.id
_entity.type
_entity.pdbx_description
1 polymer ?
#
loop_
_entity_poly.entity_id
_entity_poly.type
_entity_poly.pdbx_seq_one_letter_code
_entity_poly.pdbx_strand_id
1 'polypeptide(L)'
;MRYSSLGLLSLATLVSASAEDPYYANLTWEAPRTLSNWSNLTVETHTGTFIGMLNDTYPHVRQFLRVPYAQPPVGDLRWMPPQKPQRSKKRIDSTFYGPACPQYVTAPASFWNTYEPPNVLLNIGEKLDQGSTAWSSAEDCLSMAIWTPASANRTSKLPVALFVTGGGGITGGIDIPSQLPAHWVSRSQEHIVITINYRSNIFGNPKSRALNETSLTLLDVRAAVEWAYENIESFGGDAENIMLWGQSQGGILTHLYTLAFPDDPLAAKFGVISQGASATLDLATAGDVYQDFDIVAKGLGCNYGDDYEAELECMRQISWVQIEEYINRYNATPSIAFTNYIPDERYIFSNETERYSQGKVAPGPSIRSDAAREFPDQNSTYVAEEEGLSDCLARSDSELRASIGLDTYRYYWAGNFSNISPVPWLGAFHWTDLLMIFGTYMLDVGNITELEVKTSETMQDFFLAYLKDASTINTTVGWTAFNGSAPGGGVILEFGKDVPVRNVTGDWLDGGCWNSSIPFRIDG
;
A
#
# COMPACT_ATOMS: atom_id res chain seq x y z
N MET A 1 4.31 76.26 55.35
CA MET A 1 5.70 76.28 55.85
C MET A 1 6.63 75.92 54.71
N ARG A 2 7.70 76.69 54.49
CA ARG A 2 8.74 76.46 53.48
C ARG A 2 9.55 75.22 53.83
N TYR A 3 9.91 74.40 52.84
CA TYR A 3 11.21 73.71 52.68
C TYR A 3 11.28 73.30 51.20
N SER A 4 12.00 74.02 50.33
CA SER A 4 13.44 73.92 50.01
C SER A 4 13.89 72.54 49.50
N SER A 5 14.21 72.57 48.22
CA SER A 5 14.83 71.61 47.31
C SER A 5 16.15 70.98 47.77
N LEU A 6 16.35 69.72 47.39
CA LEU A 6 17.63 69.16 46.95
C LEU A 6 17.34 68.08 45.89
N GLY A 7 17.93 68.24 44.71
CA GLY A 7 17.79 67.30 43.60
C GLY A 7 18.81 66.18 43.65
N LEU A 8 18.52 65.11 42.91
CA LEU A 8 19.50 64.16 42.38
C LEU A 8 18.89 63.54 41.11
N LEU A 9 19.69 63.54 40.05
CA LEU A 9 19.36 63.18 38.68
C LEU A 9 18.84 61.73 38.56
N SER A 10 17.77 61.53 37.79
CA SER A 10 17.46 60.25 37.16
C SER A 10 17.56 60.39 35.64
N LEU A 11 18.47 59.64 35.02
CA LEU A 11 18.51 59.44 33.57
C LEU A 11 17.18 58.83 33.12
N ALA A 12 16.43 59.53 32.27
CA ALA A 12 15.34 58.94 31.50
C ALA A 12 15.93 58.32 30.22
N THR A 13 15.99 57.00 30.17
CA THR A 13 16.19 56.25 28.93
C THR A 13 14.94 56.40 28.05
N LEU A 14 15.14 56.98 26.87
CA LEU A 14 14.16 56.95 25.79
C LEU A 14 14.02 55.50 25.30
N VAL A 15 12.92 54.84 25.66
CA VAL A 15 12.49 53.62 24.97
C VAL A 15 11.73 54.07 23.74
N SER A 16 12.38 54.00 22.58
CA SER A 16 11.72 54.09 21.28
C SER A 16 10.83 52.86 21.13
N ALA A 17 9.51 53.06 21.12
CA ALA A 17 8.58 52.04 20.68
C ALA A 17 8.84 51.77 19.19
N SER A 18 9.41 50.62 18.85
CA SER A 18 9.41 50.13 17.48
C SER A 18 7.97 49.77 17.14
N ALA A 19 7.37 50.49 16.20
CA ALA A 19 6.17 50.03 15.54
C ALA A 19 6.52 48.73 14.82
N GLU A 20 6.01 47.60 15.30
CA GLU A 20 6.08 46.36 14.53
C GLU A 20 5.18 46.53 13.30
N ASP A 21 5.77 46.34 12.13
CA ASP A 21 5.04 46.36 10.87
C ASP A 21 3.96 45.28 10.87
N PRO A 22 2.75 45.54 10.33
CA PRO A 22 1.70 44.54 10.26
C PRO A 22 2.17 43.32 9.47
N TYR A 23 1.71 42.13 9.85
CA TYR A 23 2.02 40.80 9.28
C TYR A 23 2.04 40.73 7.73
N TYR A 24 1.35 41.64 7.05
CA TYR A 24 1.28 41.72 5.59
C TYR A 24 2.44 42.49 4.91
N ALA A 25 3.30 43.18 5.67
CA ALA A 25 4.40 43.98 5.12
C ALA A 25 5.52 43.13 4.47
N ASN A 26 5.59 41.84 4.81
CA ASN A 26 6.55 40.87 4.25
C ASN A 26 5.95 39.93 3.19
N LEU A 27 4.73 40.19 2.72
CA LEU A 27 4.23 39.49 1.53
C LEU A 27 4.90 40.09 0.29
N THR A 28 6.10 39.60 -0.03
CA THR A 28 6.64 39.80 -1.38
C THR A 28 5.74 39.07 -2.35
N TRP A 29 5.03 39.82 -3.19
CA TRP A 29 4.34 39.25 -4.33
C TRP A 29 5.39 38.60 -5.23
N GLU A 30 5.51 37.28 -5.15
CA GLU A 30 6.26 36.53 -6.15
C GLU A 30 5.57 36.73 -7.48
N ALA A 31 6.35 37.02 -8.53
CA ALA A 31 5.80 37.04 -9.88
C ALA A 31 5.04 35.73 -10.14
N PRO A 32 3.94 35.74 -10.91
CA PRO A 32 3.24 34.51 -11.24
C PRO A 32 4.28 33.60 -11.88
N ARG A 33 4.49 32.40 -11.30
CA ARG A 33 5.40 31.40 -11.85
C ARG A 33 5.14 31.34 -13.35
N THR A 34 6.11 31.76 -14.15
CA THR A 34 5.92 31.99 -15.59
C THR A 34 5.30 30.73 -16.22
N LEU A 35 4.37 30.92 -17.16
CA LEU A 35 3.67 29.85 -17.90
C LEU A 35 4.60 28.79 -18.52
N SER A 36 5.92 29.04 -18.56
CA SER A 36 6.97 28.10 -18.95
C SER A 36 7.17 26.90 -18.01
N ASN A 37 6.79 26.97 -16.73
CA ASN A 37 6.88 25.81 -15.81
C ASN A 37 5.69 24.84 -15.93
N TRP A 38 4.60 25.25 -16.59
CA TRP A 38 3.39 24.43 -16.73
C TRP A 38 3.47 23.41 -17.87
N SER A 39 4.38 23.61 -18.84
CA SER A 39 4.49 22.69 -19.99
C SER A 39 4.93 21.28 -19.58
N ASN A 40 5.63 21.14 -18.45
CA ASN A 40 6.07 19.84 -17.94
C ASN A 40 5.09 19.20 -16.92
N LEU A 41 4.04 19.92 -16.54
CA LEU A 41 2.96 19.41 -15.66
C LEU A 41 1.75 18.91 -16.47
N THR A 42 1.80 19.00 -17.79
CA THR A 42 0.78 18.43 -18.68
C THR A 42 1.35 17.20 -19.36
N VAL A 43 0.77 16.02 -19.12
CA VAL A 43 1.18 14.75 -19.72
C VAL A 43 0.05 14.21 -20.60
N GLU A 44 0.33 14.04 -21.88
CA GLU A 44 -0.60 13.40 -22.82
C GLU A 44 -0.34 11.89 -22.89
N THR A 45 -1.39 11.09 -22.73
CA THR A 45 -1.38 9.62 -22.83
C THR A 45 -2.39 9.14 -23.87
N HIS A 46 -2.62 7.83 -23.98
CA HIS A 46 -3.69 7.29 -24.83
C HIS A 46 -5.10 7.51 -24.26
N THR A 47 -5.22 7.68 -22.95
CA THR A 47 -6.49 7.72 -22.20
C THR A 47 -6.88 9.13 -21.75
N GLY A 48 -6.00 10.12 -21.88
CA GLY A 48 -6.30 11.52 -21.58
C GLY A 48 -5.08 12.44 -21.60
N THR A 49 -5.32 13.69 -21.22
CA THR A 49 -4.27 14.68 -20.94
C THR A 49 -4.35 15.05 -19.47
N PHE A 50 -3.36 14.66 -18.68
CA PHE A 50 -3.34 14.85 -17.23
C PHE A 50 -2.57 16.10 -16.84
N ILE A 51 -3.17 16.92 -15.98
CA ILE A 51 -2.56 18.15 -15.45
C ILE A 51 -2.19 17.88 -14.00
N GLY A 52 -0.90 17.71 -13.74
CA GLY A 52 -0.35 17.46 -12.41
C GLY A 52 0.07 18.73 -11.69
N MET A 53 0.76 18.55 -10.56
CA MET A 53 1.24 19.64 -9.71
C MET A 53 2.68 19.42 -9.24
N LEU A 54 3.28 20.51 -8.75
CA LEU A 54 4.41 20.49 -7.82
C LEU A 54 3.88 21.03 -6.49
N ASN A 55 4.31 20.46 -5.37
CA ASN A 55 4.10 21.07 -4.06
C ASN A 55 5.42 21.67 -3.56
N ASP A 56 5.34 22.58 -2.57
CA ASP A 56 6.52 23.30 -2.09
C ASP A 56 7.45 22.43 -1.23
N THR A 57 6.93 21.35 -0.63
CA THR A 57 7.71 20.38 0.14
C THR A 57 8.65 19.56 -0.75
N TYR A 58 8.19 19.16 -1.93
CA TYR A 58 8.93 18.34 -2.90
C TYR A 58 8.90 19.02 -4.28
N PRO A 59 9.59 20.15 -4.46
CA PRO A 59 9.51 20.98 -5.67
C PRO A 59 10.11 20.31 -6.92
N HIS A 60 10.77 19.16 -6.75
CA HIS A 60 11.37 18.35 -7.81
C HIS A 60 10.57 17.07 -8.10
N VAL A 61 9.37 16.92 -7.56
CA VAL A 61 8.50 15.75 -7.80
C VAL A 61 7.18 16.22 -8.39
N ARG A 62 6.94 15.86 -9.66
CA ARG A 62 5.64 16.04 -10.29
C ARG A 62 4.67 14.99 -9.76
N GLN A 63 3.48 15.43 -9.41
CA GLN A 63 2.44 14.60 -8.83
C GLN A 63 1.20 14.66 -9.70
N PHE A 64 0.69 13.49 -10.08
CA PHE A 64 -0.57 13.33 -10.81
C PHE A 64 -1.47 12.47 -9.93
N LEU A 65 -2.28 13.11 -9.10
CA LEU A 65 -2.96 12.49 -7.96
C LEU A 65 -4.29 11.80 -8.33
N ARG A 66 -4.73 11.96 -9.58
CA ARG A 66 -5.93 11.29 -10.12
C ARG A 66 -5.79 10.98 -11.59
N VAL A 67 -5.52 9.72 -11.88
CA VAL A 67 -5.40 9.18 -13.24
C VAL A 67 -6.31 7.94 -13.36
N PRO A 68 -7.48 8.02 -14.03
CA PRO A 68 -8.36 6.87 -14.19
C PRO A 68 -7.70 5.79 -15.04
N TYR A 69 -7.62 4.57 -14.50
CA TYR A 69 -7.02 3.42 -15.20
C TYR A 69 -8.07 2.42 -15.71
N ALA A 70 -9.31 2.56 -15.28
CA ALA A 70 -10.47 1.80 -15.78
C ALA A 70 -11.70 2.73 -15.90
N GLN A 71 -12.75 2.25 -16.57
CA GLN A 71 -14.06 2.88 -16.55
C GLN A 71 -14.66 2.81 -15.14
N PRO A 72 -15.46 3.81 -14.73
CA PRO A 72 -16.13 3.79 -13.42
C PRO A 72 -16.97 2.52 -13.27
N PRO A 73 -16.76 1.69 -12.22
CA PRO A 73 -17.49 0.43 -12.01
C PRO A 73 -18.88 0.68 -11.38
N VAL A 74 -19.67 1.55 -12.00
CA VAL A 74 -21.00 1.98 -11.54
C VAL A 74 -22.11 1.42 -12.42
N GLY A 75 -23.35 1.37 -11.90
CA GLY A 75 -24.51 0.89 -12.65
C GLY A 75 -24.30 -0.53 -13.15
N ASP A 76 -24.46 -0.74 -14.45
CA ASP A 76 -24.28 -2.06 -15.09
C ASP A 76 -22.84 -2.59 -14.98
N LEU A 77 -21.84 -1.72 -14.74
CA LEU A 77 -20.45 -2.11 -14.51
C LEU A 77 -20.17 -2.48 -13.05
N ARG A 78 -21.13 -2.27 -12.13
CA ARG A 78 -20.99 -2.73 -10.75
C ARG A 78 -20.89 -4.25 -10.73
N TRP A 79 -19.88 -4.73 -10.02
CA TRP A 79 -19.48 -6.14 -9.94
C TRP A 79 -19.13 -6.81 -11.28
N MET A 80 -18.74 -6.02 -12.28
CA MET A 80 -18.18 -6.54 -13.52
C MET A 80 -16.64 -6.38 -13.53
N PRO A 81 -15.92 -7.19 -14.31
CA PRO A 81 -14.49 -6.98 -14.57
C PRO A 81 -14.21 -5.54 -15.04
N PRO A 82 -13.12 -4.91 -14.59
CA PRO A 82 -12.80 -3.54 -14.96
C PRO A 82 -12.64 -3.42 -16.48
N GLN A 83 -13.21 -2.36 -17.05
CA GLN A 83 -13.14 -2.08 -18.48
C GLN A 83 -12.09 -1.01 -18.76
N LYS A 84 -11.30 -1.18 -19.81
CA LYS A 84 -10.29 -0.18 -20.19
C LYS A 84 -10.94 1.20 -20.43
N PRO A 85 -10.28 2.31 -20.03
CA PRO A 85 -10.75 3.64 -20.36
C PRO A 85 -10.79 3.82 -21.86
N GLN A 86 -11.76 4.59 -22.35
CA GLN A 86 -11.81 4.95 -23.76
C GLN A 86 -10.61 5.83 -24.11
N ARG A 87 -10.06 5.64 -25.32
CA ARG A 87 -9.05 6.58 -25.84
C ARG A 87 -9.62 7.99 -25.87
N SER A 88 -8.87 8.94 -25.33
CA SER A 88 -9.37 10.29 -25.15
C SER A 88 -8.25 11.32 -25.15
N LYS A 89 -8.59 12.56 -25.50
CA LYS A 89 -7.75 13.75 -25.32
C LYS A 89 -8.34 14.70 -24.29
N LYS A 90 -9.30 14.23 -23.50
CA LYS A 90 -9.93 15.02 -22.44
C LYS A 90 -8.85 15.44 -21.45
N ARG A 91 -8.84 16.73 -21.11
CA ARG A 91 -8.01 17.25 -20.04
C ARG A 91 -8.60 16.85 -18.69
N ILE A 92 -7.79 16.22 -17.86
CA ILE A 92 -8.16 15.76 -16.52
C ILE A 92 -7.26 16.51 -15.55
N ASP A 93 -7.90 17.17 -14.58
CA ASP A 93 -7.20 17.77 -13.47
C ASP A 93 -6.76 16.65 -12.50
N SER A 94 -5.45 16.51 -12.35
CA SER A 94 -4.79 15.50 -11.51
C SER A 94 -4.02 16.19 -10.38
N THR A 95 -4.44 17.38 -9.95
CA THR A 95 -3.84 18.14 -8.83
C THR A 95 -4.46 17.80 -7.46
N PHE A 96 -5.46 16.92 -7.42
CA PHE A 96 -6.11 16.45 -6.21
C PHE A 96 -6.48 14.98 -6.37
N TYR A 97 -6.57 14.27 -5.25
CA TYR A 97 -6.93 12.85 -5.26
C TYR A 97 -8.39 12.63 -5.68
N GLY A 98 -8.62 11.51 -6.36
CA GLY A 98 -9.96 10.96 -6.54
C GLY A 98 -10.49 10.35 -5.24
N PRO A 99 -11.78 9.98 -5.20
CA PRO A 99 -12.31 9.25 -4.06
C PRO A 99 -11.65 7.87 -3.97
N ALA A 100 -11.54 7.36 -2.75
CA ALA A 100 -11.20 5.95 -2.55
C ALA A 100 -12.39 5.04 -2.93
N CYS A 101 -12.15 3.74 -3.05
CA CYS A 101 -13.25 2.80 -3.29
C CYS A 101 -14.16 2.67 -2.06
N PRO A 102 -15.44 2.26 -2.24
CA PRO A 102 -16.38 2.12 -1.13
C PRO A 102 -15.80 1.30 0.01
N GLN A 103 -15.84 1.87 1.20
CA GLN A 103 -15.31 1.28 2.43
C GLN A 103 -15.97 1.92 3.65
N TYR A 104 -15.86 1.27 4.80
CA TYR A 104 -16.31 1.79 6.09
C TYR A 104 -15.17 1.93 7.09
N VAL A 105 -15.38 2.79 8.09
CA VAL A 105 -14.54 2.87 9.28
C VAL A 105 -15.20 2.09 10.42
N THR A 106 -14.45 1.16 11.02
CA THR A 106 -14.93 0.31 12.12
C THR A 106 -15.09 1.12 13.40
N ALA A 107 -16.24 0.97 14.08
CA ALA A 107 -16.44 1.57 15.41
C ALA A 107 -15.73 0.84 16.57
N PRO A 108 -15.62 -0.51 16.59
CA PRO A 108 -15.01 -1.21 17.72
C PRO A 108 -13.52 -0.87 17.87
N ALA A 109 -13.08 -0.60 19.10
CA ALA A 109 -11.67 -0.42 19.39
C ALA A 109 -10.88 -1.70 19.05
N SER A 110 -9.84 -1.52 18.25
CA SER A 110 -8.83 -2.53 17.89
C SER A 110 -7.45 -1.89 18.05
N PHE A 111 -6.37 -2.68 17.97
CA PHE A 111 -5.05 -2.07 18.04
C PHE A 111 -4.82 -1.09 16.87
N TRP A 112 -5.40 -1.38 15.70
CA TRP A 112 -5.35 -0.55 14.49
C TRP A 112 -5.96 0.84 14.69
N ASN A 113 -7.06 1.01 15.43
CA ASN A 113 -7.62 2.36 15.67
C ASN A 113 -7.15 2.99 17.00
N THR A 114 -6.44 2.24 17.85
CA THR A 114 -6.00 2.69 19.18
C THR A 114 -4.53 3.11 19.22
N TYR A 115 -3.66 2.35 18.57
CA TYR A 115 -2.19 2.50 18.70
C TYR A 115 -1.49 2.82 17.39
N GLU A 116 -2.15 2.57 16.25
CA GLU A 116 -1.61 2.92 14.96
C GLU A 116 -1.35 4.44 14.90
N PRO A 117 -0.18 4.88 14.43
CA PRO A 117 0.04 6.28 14.11
C PRO A 117 -1.10 6.77 13.21
N PRO A 118 -1.48 8.07 13.27
CA PRO A 118 -2.71 8.62 12.68
C PRO A 118 -2.81 8.56 11.13
N ASN A 119 -2.00 7.73 10.47
CA ASN A 119 -1.57 7.85 9.08
C ASN A 119 -1.93 6.64 8.20
N VAL A 120 -2.67 5.63 8.70
CA VAL A 120 -2.96 4.39 7.94
C VAL A 120 -4.35 4.35 7.31
N LEU A 121 -5.33 5.00 7.93
CA LEU A 121 -6.67 5.10 7.37
C LEU A 121 -6.81 6.41 6.60
N LEU A 122 -7.59 6.38 5.51
CA LEU A 122 -8.07 7.56 4.80
C LEU A 122 -8.91 8.42 5.75
N ASN A 123 -8.25 9.12 6.66
CA ASN A 123 -8.90 9.96 7.64
C ASN A 123 -8.99 11.38 7.08
N ILE A 124 -10.06 11.65 6.31
CA ILE A 124 -10.36 13.00 5.86
C ILE A 124 -11.25 13.72 6.90
N GLY A 125 -10.88 13.62 8.17
CA GLY A 125 -11.58 14.27 9.30
C GLY A 125 -12.65 13.41 9.99
N GLU A 126 -12.63 12.10 9.79
CA GLU A 126 -13.49 11.13 10.47
C GLU A 126 -12.89 10.79 11.84
N LYS A 127 -13.77 10.47 12.81
CA LYS A 127 -13.27 9.82 14.01
C LYS A 127 -13.22 8.33 13.76
N LEU A 128 -12.09 7.70 14.10
CA LEU A 128 -11.86 6.27 13.93
C LEU A 128 -12.80 5.37 14.76
N ASP A 129 -13.69 5.96 15.56
CA ASP A 129 -14.70 5.30 16.40
C ASP A 129 -16.15 5.56 15.93
N GLN A 130 -16.36 6.28 14.82
CA GLN A 130 -17.69 6.72 14.39
C GLN A 130 -18.58 5.59 13.86
N GLY A 131 -18.00 4.52 13.28
CA GLY A 131 -18.78 3.45 12.67
C GLY A 131 -19.59 3.93 11.46
N SER A 132 -18.97 4.66 10.54
CA SER A 132 -19.63 5.21 9.35
C SER A 132 -18.87 4.92 8.06
N THR A 133 -19.58 4.97 6.95
CA THR A 133 -19.03 5.02 5.59
C THR A 133 -18.03 6.16 5.42
N ALA A 134 -16.93 5.88 4.71
CA ALA A 134 -15.90 6.89 4.45
C ALA A 134 -16.45 7.95 3.49
N TRP A 135 -16.55 9.21 3.93
CA TRP A 135 -17.16 10.33 3.18
C TRP A 135 -16.40 10.68 1.91
N SER A 136 -15.13 10.27 1.82
CA SER A 136 -14.26 10.43 0.65
C SER A 136 -14.20 9.19 -0.25
N SER A 137 -15.12 8.25 -0.08
CA SER A 137 -15.24 7.07 -0.92
C SER A 137 -16.39 7.18 -1.93
N ALA A 138 -16.23 6.52 -3.08
CA ALA A 138 -17.25 6.40 -4.11
C ALA A 138 -16.95 5.20 -5.00
N GLU A 139 -17.94 4.70 -5.73
CA GLU A 139 -17.72 3.61 -6.69
C GLU A 139 -16.87 4.04 -7.91
N ASP A 140 -16.93 5.30 -8.32
CA ASP A 140 -16.01 5.86 -9.33
C ASP A 140 -14.63 6.13 -8.70
N CYS A 141 -13.93 5.04 -8.37
CA CYS A 141 -12.67 5.07 -7.62
C CYS A 141 -11.46 4.49 -8.35
N LEU A 142 -11.62 3.84 -9.51
CA LEU A 142 -10.54 3.13 -10.21
C LEU A 142 -9.54 4.10 -10.88
N SER A 143 -8.76 4.75 -10.02
CA SER A 143 -7.73 5.72 -10.34
C SER A 143 -6.41 5.40 -9.63
N MET A 144 -5.33 5.88 -10.22
CA MET A 144 -3.98 5.83 -9.66
C MET A 144 -3.44 7.24 -9.42
N ALA A 145 -2.46 7.32 -8.53
CA ALA A 145 -1.61 8.49 -8.36
C ALA A 145 -0.18 8.18 -8.81
N ILE A 146 0.50 9.15 -9.44
CA ILE A 146 1.83 8.98 -10.03
C ILE A 146 2.76 10.08 -9.53
N TRP A 147 3.92 9.68 -9.01
CA TRP A 147 5.03 10.57 -8.60
C TRP A 147 6.23 10.31 -9.50
N THR A 148 6.69 11.35 -10.18
CA THR A 148 7.80 11.28 -11.14
C THR A 148 8.74 12.48 -10.99
N PRO A 149 10.07 12.32 -11.15
CA PRO A 149 11.00 13.43 -11.10
C PRO A 149 10.62 14.55 -12.07
N ALA A 150 10.83 15.80 -11.64
CA ALA A 150 10.53 16.97 -12.46
C ALA A 150 11.40 17.06 -13.72
N SER A 151 12.59 16.44 -13.71
CA SER A 151 13.46 16.34 -14.88
C SER A 151 13.07 15.22 -15.84
N ALA A 152 12.17 14.30 -15.45
CA ALA A 152 11.82 13.15 -16.25
C ALA A 152 11.03 13.53 -17.50
N ASN A 153 11.36 12.92 -18.62
CA ASN A 153 10.69 13.06 -19.90
C ASN A 153 10.54 11.69 -20.56
N ARG A 154 9.89 11.62 -21.73
CA ARG A 154 9.56 10.35 -22.39
C ARG A 154 10.76 9.44 -22.70
N THR A 155 11.98 9.97 -22.75
CA THR A 155 13.19 9.18 -23.00
C THR A 155 13.96 8.83 -21.73
N SER A 156 13.46 9.21 -20.54
CA SER A 156 14.16 8.98 -19.27
C SER A 156 14.25 7.51 -18.88
N LYS A 157 13.27 6.68 -19.26
CA LYS A 157 13.26 5.23 -19.01
C LYS A 157 13.52 4.86 -17.55
N LEU A 158 12.83 5.55 -16.64
CA LEU A 158 12.94 5.30 -15.20
C LEU A 158 12.21 4.01 -14.81
N PRO A 159 12.76 3.19 -13.91
CA PRO A 159 12.03 2.04 -13.39
C PRO A 159 10.80 2.49 -12.60
N VAL A 160 9.75 1.67 -12.59
CA VAL A 160 8.41 2.02 -12.09
C VAL A 160 8.01 1.09 -10.96
N ALA A 161 7.81 1.62 -9.76
CA ALA A 161 7.26 0.88 -8.62
C ALA A 161 5.75 1.10 -8.54
N LEU A 162 4.95 0.11 -8.91
CA LEU A 162 3.49 0.13 -8.78
C LEU A 162 3.10 -0.56 -7.47
N PHE A 163 2.69 0.23 -6.50
CA PHE A 163 2.33 -0.19 -5.15
C PHE A 163 0.82 -0.45 -5.03
N VAL A 164 0.48 -1.59 -4.43
CA VAL A 164 -0.86 -2.00 -4.03
C VAL A 164 -0.96 -1.95 -2.50
N THR A 165 -1.84 -1.09 -2.01
CA THR A 165 -2.10 -0.90 -0.58
C THR A 165 -2.66 -2.16 0.08
N GLY A 166 -2.38 -2.32 1.37
CA GLY A 166 -3.01 -3.31 2.26
C GLY A 166 -4.42 -2.93 2.72
N GLY A 167 -4.75 -3.19 3.99
CA GLY A 167 -6.07 -2.84 4.56
C GLY A 167 -7.09 -3.98 4.57
N GLY A 168 -6.60 -5.22 4.56
CA GLY A 168 -7.38 -6.45 4.73
C GLY A 168 -8.44 -6.70 3.66
N GLY A 169 -8.38 -5.99 2.53
CA GLY A 169 -9.41 -6.06 1.49
C GLY A 169 -10.72 -5.38 1.88
N ILE A 170 -10.72 -4.55 2.92
CA ILE A 170 -11.89 -3.80 3.40
C ILE A 170 -11.67 -2.29 3.26
N THR A 171 -10.44 -1.83 3.51
CA THR A 171 -10.05 -0.42 3.46
C THR A 171 -8.77 -0.24 2.65
N GLY A 172 -8.44 1.00 2.32
CA GLY A 172 -7.22 1.35 1.59
C GLY A 172 -7.44 2.43 0.54
N GLY A 173 -6.36 2.86 -0.12
CA GLY A 173 -6.43 3.78 -1.25
C GLY A 173 -5.13 4.52 -1.54
N ILE A 174 -5.18 5.40 -2.53
CA ILE A 174 -4.01 6.14 -3.04
C ILE A 174 -3.51 7.28 -2.16
N ASP A 175 -4.33 7.78 -1.24
CA ASP A 175 -4.05 8.95 -0.39
C ASP A 175 -3.88 8.55 1.09
N ILE A 176 -3.05 7.53 1.33
CA ILE A 176 -2.68 7.11 2.68
C ILE A 176 -1.36 7.79 3.05
N PRO A 177 -1.33 8.70 4.05
CA PRO A 177 -0.14 9.50 4.37
C PRO A 177 1.13 8.67 4.59
N SER A 178 1.02 7.51 5.24
CA SER A 178 2.16 6.63 5.49
C SER A 178 2.71 5.95 4.22
N GLN A 179 1.98 5.98 3.11
CA GLN A 179 2.31 5.30 1.85
C GLN A 179 2.60 6.29 0.72
N LEU A 180 2.74 7.59 1.04
CA LEU A 180 3.01 8.62 0.03
C LEU A 180 4.51 8.65 -0.35
N PRO A 181 4.87 8.44 -1.62
CA PRO A 181 6.26 8.21 -2.04
C PRO A 181 7.05 9.48 -2.34
N ALA A 182 6.47 10.66 -2.11
CA ALA A 182 7.07 11.92 -2.56
C ALA A 182 8.47 12.15 -1.96
N HIS A 183 8.70 11.72 -0.71
CA HIS A 183 10.03 11.77 -0.10
C HIS A 183 11.03 10.87 -0.83
N TRP A 184 10.71 9.59 -1.03
CA TRP A 184 11.59 8.63 -1.71
C TRP A 184 11.92 9.04 -3.15
N VAL A 185 10.92 9.50 -3.91
CA VAL A 185 11.12 10.03 -5.27
C VAL A 185 11.95 11.31 -5.23
N SER A 186 11.74 12.20 -4.25
CA SER A 186 12.52 13.43 -4.10
C SER A 186 13.98 13.16 -3.77
N ARG A 187 14.27 12.18 -2.91
CA ARG A 187 15.62 11.83 -2.47
C ARG A 187 16.46 11.25 -3.60
N SER A 188 15.89 10.34 -4.39
CA SER A 188 16.63 9.62 -5.43
C SER A 188 16.55 10.29 -6.80
N GLN A 189 15.41 10.85 -7.19
CA GLN A 189 15.14 11.36 -8.54
C GLN A 189 15.35 10.35 -9.67
N GLU A 190 15.30 9.04 -9.36
CA GLU A 190 15.75 7.97 -10.26
C GLU A 190 14.69 6.90 -10.54
N HIS A 191 13.45 7.08 -10.08
CA HIS A 191 12.36 6.13 -10.29
C HIS A 191 11.00 6.83 -10.29
N ILE A 192 9.97 6.10 -10.71
CA ILE A 192 8.57 6.51 -10.63
C ILE A 192 7.86 5.62 -9.63
N VAL A 193 6.97 6.20 -8.83
CA VAL A 193 6.05 5.43 -8.00
C VAL A 193 4.62 5.66 -8.46
N ILE A 194 3.84 4.58 -8.51
CA ILE A 194 2.41 4.58 -8.76
C ILE A 194 1.73 3.96 -7.53
N THR A 195 0.69 4.60 -6.99
CA THR A 195 -0.23 3.96 -6.04
C THR A 195 -1.60 3.83 -6.69
N ILE A 196 -2.36 2.78 -6.37
CA ILE A 196 -3.64 2.51 -7.01
C ILE A 196 -4.76 2.35 -5.98
N ASN A 197 -5.95 2.83 -6.33
CA ASN A 197 -7.17 2.34 -5.72
C ASN A 197 -7.54 1.02 -6.41
N TYR A 198 -8.13 0.08 -5.70
CA TYR A 198 -8.79 -1.11 -6.25
C TYR A 198 -10.08 -1.34 -5.46
N ARG A 199 -11.10 -1.95 -6.07
CA ARG A 199 -12.35 -2.22 -5.34
C ARG A 199 -12.05 -3.09 -4.13
N SER A 200 -12.71 -2.81 -3.01
CA SER A 200 -12.56 -3.55 -1.75
C SER A 200 -13.91 -4.08 -1.30
N ASN A 201 -13.92 -4.90 -0.24
CA ASN A 201 -15.11 -5.46 0.39
C ASN A 201 -15.99 -6.21 -0.65
N ILE A 202 -17.30 -6.23 -0.44
CA ILE A 202 -18.29 -6.79 -1.37
C ILE A 202 -18.20 -6.19 -2.79
N PHE A 203 -17.60 -5.01 -2.99
CA PHE A 203 -17.42 -4.42 -4.33
C PHE A 203 -16.28 -5.08 -5.10
N GLY A 204 -15.25 -5.52 -4.39
CA GLY A 204 -14.06 -6.17 -4.95
C GLY A 204 -14.16 -7.69 -5.00
N ASN A 205 -14.85 -8.30 -4.04
CA ASN A 205 -15.04 -9.74 -3.92
C ASN A 205 -16.51 -10.07 -3.60
N PRO A 206 -17.46 -9.81 -4.51
CA PRO A 206 -18.89 -9.92 -4.22
C PRO A 206 -19.32 -11.34 -3.87
N LYS A 207 -18.74 -12.37 -4.49
CA LYS A 207 -19.16 -13.78 -4.31
C LYS A 207 -20.66 -13.99 -4.49
N SER A 208 -21.29 -13.28 -5.43
CA SER A 208 -22.67 -13.55 -5.83
C SER A 208 -22.72 -14.78 -6.73
N ARG A 209 -23.75 -15.61 -6.57
CA ARG A 209 -23.97 -16.81 -7.39
C ARG A 209 -24.29 -16.50 -8.86
N ALA A 210 -24.81 -15.31 -9.13
CA ALA A 210 -25.12 -14.85 -10.48
C ALA A 210 -23.89 -14.31 -11.23
N LEU A 211 -22.73 -14.20 -10.56
CA LEU A 211 -21.49 -13.72 -11.16
C LEU A 211 -20.57 -14.89 -11.50
N ASN A 212 -20.10 -14.91 -12.75
CA ASN A 212 -19.06 -15.85 -13.18
C ASN A 212 -17.66 -15.43 -12.72
N GLU A 213 -17.46 -14.14 -12.48
CA GLU A 213 -16.17 -13.57 -12.09
C GLU A 213 -16.34 -12.85 -10.76
N THR A 214 -15.57 -13.25 -9.76
CA THR A 214 -15.69 -12.74 -8.39
C THR A 214 -14.38 -12.18 -7.85
N SER A 215 -13.25 -12.38 -8.55
CA SER A 215 -11.91 -11.95 -8.15
C SER A 215 -11.59 -10.54 -8.65
N LEU A 216 -12.55 -9.61 -8.50
CA LEU A 216 -12.50 -8.30 -9.16
C LEU A 216 -11.34 -7.43 -8.63
N THR A 217 -10.94 -7.60 -7.37
CA THR A 217 -9.76 -6.90 -6.81
C THR A 217 -8.49 -7.20 -7.59
N LEU A 218 -8.28 -8.47 -7.96
CA LEU A 218 -7.11 -8.89 -8.73
C LEU A 218 -7.17 -8.35 -10.16
N LEU A 219 -8.37 -8.34 -10.75
CA LEU A 219 -8.57 -7.79 -12.09
C LEU A 219 -8.39 -6.26 -12.12
N ASP A 220 -8.74 -5.56 -11.05
CA ASP A 220 -8.47 -4.12 -10.90
C ASP A 220 -6.97 -3.84 -10.86
N VAL A 221 -6.19 -4.62 -10.09
CA VAL A 221 -4.72 -4.57 -10.09
C VAL A 221 -4.18 -4.83 -11.50
N ARG A 222 -4.68 -5.86 -12.19
CA ARG A 222 -4.28 -6.16 -13.57
C ARG A 222 -4.58 -4.99 -14.52
N ALA A 223 -5.75 -4.38 -14.43
CA ALA A 223 -6.10 -3.22 -15.25
C ALA A 223 -5.17 -2.03 -15.00
N ALA A 224 -4.74 -1.82 -13.75
CA ALA A 224 -3.78 -0.78 -13.42
C ALA A 224 -2.38 -1.06 -14.00
N VAL A 225 -1.90 -2.32 -13.93
CA VAL A 225 -0.63 -2.73 -14.56
C VAL A 225 -0.69 -2.57 -16.08
N GLU A 226 -1.79 -2.98 -16.72
CA GLU A 226 -1.99 -2.80 -18.17
C GLU A 226 -1.98 -1.32 -18.56
N TRP A 227 -2.66 -0.47 -17.78
CA TRP A 227 -2.66 0.96 -18.04
C TRP A 227 -1.26 1.55 -17.90
N ALA A 228 -0.51 1.17 -16.87
CA ALA A 228 0.87 1.62 -16.65
C ALA A 228 1.76 1.19 -17.81
N TYR A 229 1.71 -0.10 -18.20
CA TYR A 229 2.47 -0.63 -19.34
C TYR A 229 2.18 0.16 -20.63
N GLU A 230 0.92 0.50 -20.90
CA GLU A 230 0.53 1.24 -22.10
C GLU A 230 0.88 2.75 -22.08
N ASN A 231 1.07 3.36 -20.90
CA ASN A 231 1.10 4.83 -20.80
C ASN A 231 2.28 5.44 -20.01
N ILE A 232 3.00 4.65 -19.21
CA ILE A 232 3.96 5.20 -18.23
C ILE A 232 5.17 5.89 -18.86
N GLU A 233 5.51 5.53 -20.10
CA GLU A 233 6.52 6.25 -20.89
C GLU A 233 6.20 7.74 -21.02
N SER A 234 4.91 8.12 -21.04
CA SER A 234 4.51 9.52 -21.11
C SER A 234 4.91 10.32 -19.86
N PHE A 235 5.10 9.64 -18.72
CA PHE A 235 5.59 10.19 -17.46
C PHE A 235 7.11 9.99 -17.27
N GLY A 236 7.77 9.36 -18.24
CA GLY A 236 9.20 9.07 -18.26
C GLY A 236 9.59 7.70 -17.72
N GLY A 237 8.63 6.82 -17.48
CA GLY A 237 8.88 5.46 -17.02
C GLY A 237 9.30 4.51 -18.12
N ASP A 238 9.86 3.38 -17.74
CA ASP A 238 10.11 2.25 -18.63
C ASP A 238 9.04 1.18 -18.43
N ALA A 239 8.22 0.97 -19.46
CA ALA A 239 7.13 0.00 -19.42
C ALA A 239 7.62 -1.45 -19.23
N GLU A 240 8.86 -1.74 -19.64
CA GLU A 240 9.48 -3.07 -19.48
C GLU A 240 10.13 -3.25 -18.09
N ASN A 241 10.13 -2.22 -17.25
CA ASN A 241 10.75 -2.25 -15.92
C ASN A 241 9.77 -1.81 -14.82
N ILE A 242 8.61 -2.44 -14.82
CA ILE A 242 7.57 -2.28 -13.79
C ILE A 242 7.78 -3.33 -12.69
N MET A 243 7.87 -2.89 -11.44
CA MET A 243 7.75 -3.71 -10.25
C MET A 243 6.33 -3.60 -9.71
N LEU A 244 5.58 -4.71 -9.68
CA LEU A 244 4.32 -4.80 -8.95
C LEU A 244 4.61 -5.24 -7.53
N TRP A 245 4.22 -4.45 -6.54
CA TRP A 245 4.44 -4.82 -5.15
C TRP A 245 3.31 -4.34 -4.26
N GLY A 246 3.17 -4.97 -3.10
CA GLY A 246 2.16 -4.57 -2.15
C GLY A 246 2.41 -5.14 -0.77
N GLN A 247 1.66 -4.61 0.18
CA GLN A 247 1.75 -4.97 1.59
C GLN A 247 0.41 -5.58 2.05
N SER A 248 0.43 -6.58 2.94
CA SER A 248 -0.79 -7.22 3.44
C SER A 248 -1.66 -7.73 2.29
N GLN A 249 -2.94 -7.33 2.20
CA GLN A 249 -3.81 -7.60 1.06
C GLN A 249 -3.18 -7.27 -0.30
N GLY A 250 -2.44 -6.17 -0.43
CA GLY A 250 -1.73 -5.83 -1.66
C GLY A 250 -0.60 -6.81 -1.98
N GLY A 251 0.02 -7.39 -0.95
CA GLY A 251 0.97 -8.50 -1.06
C GLY A 251 0.30 -9.77 -1.55
N ILE A 252 -0.86 -10.16 -0.98
CA ILE A 252 -1.69 -11.28 -1.49
C ILE A 252 -2.00 -11.06 -2.97
N LEU A 253 -2.49 -9.87 -3.34
CA LEU A 253 -2.84 -9.56 -4.72
C LEU A 253 -1.64 -9.62 -5.65
N THR A 254 -0.47 -9.18 -5.19
CA THR A 254 0.78 -9.30 -5.94
C THR A 254 1.17 -10.77 -6.15
N HIS A 255 1.04 -11.61 -5.12
CA HIS A 255 1.29 -13.06 -5.26
C HIS A 255 0.31 -13.71 -6.23
N LEU A 256 -1.00 -13.52 -6.02
CA LEU A 256 -2.05 -14.04 -6.89
C LEU A 256 -1.88 -13.57 -8.33
N TYR A 257 -1.41 -12.34 -8.56
CA TYR A 257 -1.06 -11.84 -9.88
C TYR A 257 0.01 -12.70 -10.57
N THR A 258 1.06 -13.09 -9.84
CA THR A 258 2.10 -13.97 -10.41
C THR A 258 1.56 -15.33 -10.82
N LEU A 259 0.57 -15.84 -10.09
CA LEU A 259 -0.08 -17.10 -10.42
C LEU A 259 -1.08 -16.94 -11.56
N ALA A 260 -1.85 -15.85 -11.60
CA ALA A 260 -2.89 -15.61 -12.60
C ALA A 260 -2.33 -15.32 -14.01
N PHE A 261 -1.21 -14.62 -14.10
CA PHE A 261 -0.68 -14.09 -15.37
C PHE A 261 0.76 -14.56 -15.63
N PRO A 262 1.05 -15.88 -15.70
CA PRO A 262 2.41 -16.36 -15.85
C PRO A 262 3.01 -16.07 -17.23
N ASP A 263 2.19 -16.10 -18.28
CA ASP A 263 2.62 -15.99 -19.68
C ASP A 263 2.65 -14.55 -20.20
N ASP A 264 1.95 -13.63 -19.51
CA ASP A 264 1.84 -12.22 -19.87
C ASP A 264 1.79 -11.35 -18.61
N PRO A 265 2.86 -11.30 -17.78
CA PRO A 265 2.81 -10.61 -16.51
C PRO A 265 2.82 -9.09 -16.63
N LEU A 266 3.34 -8.49 -17.72
CA LEU A 266 3.56 -7.03 -17.91
C LEU A 266 4.42 -6.32 -16.83
N ALA A 267 4.47 -6.82 -15.60
CA ALA A 267 5.44 -6.48 -14.56
C ALA A 267 6.63 -7.44 -14.65
N ALA A 268 7.83 -6.90 -14.45
CA ALA A 268 9.10 -7.63 -14.52
C ALA A 268 9.63 -8.09 -13.15
N LYS A 269 9.12 -7.50 -12.07
CA LYS A 269 9.56 -7.72 -10.69
C LYS A 269 8.39 -7.70 -9.74
N PHE A 270 8.53 -8.40 -8.60
CA PHE A 270 7.46 -8.54 -7.62
C PHE A 270 7.90 -8.20 -6.19
N GLY A 271 6.96 -7.83 -5.32
CA GLY A 271 7.23 -7.65 -3.90
C GLY A 271 6.00 -7.96 -3.06
N VAL A 272 6.13 -8.92 -2.14
CA VAL A 272 5.07 -9.28 -1.19
C VAL A 272 5.61 -8.96 0.20
N ILE A 273 5.06 -7.90 0.78
CA ILE A 273 5.57 -7.26 1.99
C ILE A 273 4.64 -7.53 3.17
N SER A 274 5.19 -7.95 4.31
CA SER A 274 4.46 -8.25 5.54
C SER A 274 3.23 -9.10 5.30
N GLN A 275 3.42 -10.23 4.61
CA GLN A 275 2.32 -11.10 4.20
C GLN A 275 2.78 -12.49 3.74
N GLY A 276 2.07 -13.53 4.18
CA GLY A 276 2.19 -14.89 3.66
C GLY A 276 1.57 -15.06 2.26
N ALA A 277 2.03 -16.06 1.52
CA ALA A 277 1.79 -16.15 0.07
C ALA A 277 0.30 -16.24 -0.37
N SER A 278 -0.67 -16.74 0.41
CA SER A 278 -2.03 -16.96 -0.11
C SER A 278 -3.18 -16.69 0.85
N ALA A 279 -4.31 -16.25 0.31
CA ALA A 279 -5.62 -16.14 0.98
C ALA A 279 -6.73 -16.89 0.21
N THR A 280 -6.35 -17.92 -0.53
CA THR A 280 -7.26 -18.77 -1.30
C THR A 280 -8.06 -19.72 -0.40
N LEU A 281 -9.37 -19.83 -0.63
CA LEU A 281 -10.25 -20.72 0.12
C LEU A 281 -10.02 -22.21 -0.20
N ASP A 282 -9.96 -23.04 0.84
CA ASP A 282 -10.08 -24.49 0.68
C ASP A 282 -11.55 -24.89 0.55
N LEU A 283 -11.98 -25.19 -0.67
CA LEU A 283 -13.36 -25.59 -0.98
C LEU A 283 -13.76 -26.94 -0.37
N ALA A 284 -12.81 -27.76 0.10
CA ALA A 284 -13.13 -29.02 0.79
C ALA A 284 -13.63 -28.79 2.23
N THR A 285 -13.25 -27.67 2.84
CA THR A 285 -13.58 -27.32 4.23
C THR A 285 -14.46 -26.08 4.34
N ALA A 286 -14.51 -25.25 3.30
CA ALA A 286 -15.38 -24.08 3.25
C ALA A 286 -16.85 -24.49 3.32
N GLY A 287 -17.63 -23.69 4.06
CA GLY A 287 -19.08 -23.73 4.01
C GLY A 287 -19.61 -23.19 2.67
N ASP A 288 -20.80 -22.61 2.71
CA ASP A 288 -21.32 -21.95 1.52
C ASP A 288 -20.57 -20.63 1.23
N VAL A 289 -19.64 -20.67 0.26
CA VAL A 289 -18.78 -19.53 -0.10
C VAL A 289 -19.52 -18.33 -0.68
N TYR A 290 -20.80 -18.48 -1.05
CA TYR A 290 -21.63 -17.41 -1.60
C TYR A 290 -22.58 -16.80 -0.56
N GLN A 291 -22.69 -17.43 0.62
CA GLN A 291 -23.68 -17.07 1.65
C GLN A 291 -23.56 -15.61 2.11
N ASP A 292 -22.35 -15.06 2.12
CA ASP A 292 -22.11 -13.70 2.60
C ASP A 292 -22.80 -12.65 1.72
N PHE A 293 -22.81 -12.83 0.40
CA PHE A 293 -23.53 -11.95 -0.51
C PHE A 293 -25.04 -12.06 -0.26
N ASP A 294 -25.57 -13.27 -0.17
CA ASP A 294 -27.00 -13.53 0.08
C ASP A 294 -27.46 -12.91 1.42
N ILE A 295 -26.63 -12.94 2.46
CA ILE A 295 -26.92 -12.33 3.77
C ILE A 295 -27.08 -10.83 3.62
N VAL A 296 -26.17 -10.18 2.89
CA VAL A 296 -26.22 -8.74 2.65
C VAL A 296 -27.43 -8.39 1.77
N ALA A 297 -27.66 -9.15 0.69
CA ALA A 297 -28.78 -8.94 -0.22
C ALA A 297 -30.13 -9.05 0.48
N LYS A 298 -30.36 -10.12 1.25
CA LYS A 298 -31.59 -10.33 2.02
C LYS A 298 -31.78 -9.25 3.08
N GLY A 299 -30.71 -8.86 3.77
CA GLY A 299 -30.73 -7.79 4.77
C GLY A 299 -31.12 -6.42 4.21
N LEU A 300 -30.82 -6.16 2.95
CA LEU A 300 -31.15 -4.93 2.23
C LEU A 300 -32.47 -5.01 1.44
N GLY A 301 -33.21 -6.10 1.57
CA GLY A 301 -34.52 -6.29 0.94
C GLY A 301 -34.49 -6.93 -0.45
N CYS A 302 -33.31 -7.31 -0.94
CA CYS A 302 -33.15 -8.06 -2.19
C CYS A 302 -33.29 -9.57 -1.93
N ASN A 303 -34.49 -10.03 -1.56
CA ASN A 303 -34.75 -11.44 -1.27
C ASN A 303 -35.64 -12.07 -2.35
N TYR A 304 -35.01 -12.83 -3.25
CA TYR A 304 -35.67 -13.45 -4.42
C TYR A 304 -35.60 -14.99 -4.42
N GLY A 305 -35.32 -15.61 -3.27
CA GLY A 305 -35.19 -17.07 -3.18
C GLY A 305 -33.98 -17.55 -3.98
N ASP A 306 -34.19 -18.46 -4.93
CA ASP A 306 -33.14 -19.03 -5.78
C ASP A 306 -32.95 -18.27 -7.11
N ASP A 307 -33.62 -17.12 -7.30
CA ASP A 307 -33.43 -16.24 -8.47
C ASP A 307 -32.28 -15.26 -8.20
N TYR A 308 -31.05 -15.76 -8.35
CA TYR A 308 -29.82 -15.03 -8.06
C TYR A 308 -29.58 -13.88 -9.03
N GLU A 309 -30.07 -13.98 -10.27
CA GLU A 309 -30.03 -12.89 -11.24
C GLU A 309 -30.90 -11.71 -10.79
N ALA A 310 -32.11 -11.97 -10.29
CA ALA A 310 -32.97 -10.92 -9.72
C ALA A 310 -32.38 -10.35 -8.41
N GLU A 311 -31.75 -11.18 -7.58
CA GLU A 311 -31.02 -10.74 -6.38
C GLU A 311 -29.88 -9.76 -6.75
N LEU A 312 -29.03 -10.14 -7.70
CA LEU A 312 -27.93 -9.31 -8.18
C LEU A 312 -28.43 -7.99 -8.79
N GLU A 313 -29.48 -8.04 -9.60
CA GLU A 313 -30.04 -6.85 -10.23
C GLU A 313 -30.66 -5.90 -9.19
N CYS A 314 -31.38 -6.42 -8.20
CA CYS A 314 -31.85 -5.62 -7.08
C CYS A 314 -30.68 -4.96 -6.33
N MET A 315 -29.63 -5.73 -6.06
CA MET A 315 -28.44 -5.27 -5.34
C MET A 315 -27.68 -4.17 -6.11
N ARG A 316 -27.72 -4.16 -7.45
CA ARG A 316 -27.18 -3.05 -8.27
C ARG A 316 -27.95 -1.74 -8.10
N GLN A 317 -29.21 -1.80 -7.69
CA GLN A 317 -30.04 -0.61 -7.44
C GLN A 317 -29.87 -0.04 -6.02
N ILE A 318 -29.27 -0.80 -5.10
CA ILE A 318 -29.00 -0.32 -3.74
C ILE A 318 -27.81 0.65 -3.76
N SER A 319 -27.88 1.74 -2.99
CA SER A 319 -26.74 2.66 -2.86
C SER A 319 -25.55 1.96 -2.22
N TRP A 320 -24.33 2.20 -2.71
CA TRP A 320 -23.12 1.65 -2.10
C TRP A 320 -22.99 2.03 -0.62
N VAL A 321 -23.48 3.22 -0.24
CA VAL A 321 -23.51 3.70 1.14
C VAL A 321 -24.35 2.77 2.02
N GLN A 322 -25.52 2.34 1.54
CA GLN A 322 -26.38 1.44 2.29
C GLN A 322 -25.76 0.05 2.45
N ILE A 323 -25.05 -0.42 1.42
CA ILE A 323 -24.35 -1.71 1.44
C ILE A 323 -23.22 -1.68 2.48
N GLU A 324 -22.33 -0.69 2.42
CA GLU A 324 -21.22 -0.55 3.37
C GLU A 324 -21.71 -0.32 4.81
N GLU A 325 -22.75 0.51 5.01
CA GLU A 325 -23.35 0.70 6.34
C GLU A 325 -23.97 -0.59 6.90
N TYR A 326 -24.60 -1.41 6.05
CA TYR A 326 -25.14 -2.70 6.48
C TYR A 326 -24.01 -3.63 6.92
N ILE A 327 -22.95 -3.75 6.11
CA ILE A 327 -21.80 -4.63 6.40
C ILE A 327 -21.10 -4.16 7.69
N ASN A 328 -20.82 -2.87 7.84
CA ASN A 328 -20.17 -2.31 9.02
C ASN A 328 -20.94 -2.60 10.33
N ARG A 329 -22.27 -2.61 10.27
CA ARG A 329 -23.14 -2.84 11.43
C ARG A 329 -23.52 -4.30 11.62
N TYR A 330 -23.12 -5.18 10.70
CA TYR A 330 -23.49 -6.58 10.75
C TYR A 330 -22.75 -7.27 11.91
N ASN A 331 -23.52 -7.76 12.88
CA ASN A 331 -22.99 -8.48 14.04
C ASN A 331 -23.90 -9.67 14.36
N ALA A 332 -23.97 -10.62 13.42
CA ALA A 332 -24.76 -11.84 13.55
C ALA A 332 -23.94 -13.08 13.13
N THR A 333 -24.54 -14.25 13.31
CA THR A 333 -23.95 -15.54 12.96
C THR A 333 -24.70 -16.16 11.78
N PRO A 334 -24.01 -16.64 10.73
CA PRO A 334 -22.54 -16.62 10.56
C PRO A 334 -22.00 -15.20 10.33
N SER A 335 -20.73 -14.96 10.68
CA SER A 335 -20.04 -13.72 10.32
C SER A 335 -19.83 -13.64 8.81
N ILE A 336 -19.87 -12.44 8.24
CA ILE A 336 -19.62 -12.22 6.80
C ILE A 336 -18.19 -11.72 6.56
N ALA A 337 -17.55 -12.18 5.48
CA ALA A 337 -16.21 -11.74 5.08
C ALA A 337 -15.99 -11.78 3.56
N PHE A 338 -15.53 -10.67 2.99
CA PHE A 338 -15.26 -10.53 1.56
C PHE A 338 -13.75 -10.45 1.25
N THR A 339 -12.90 -11.00 2.10
CA THR A 339 -11.44 -10.80 2.06
C THR A 339 -10.66 -11.98 1.47
N ASN A 340 -11.29 -13.15 1.39
CA ASN A 340 -10.73 -14.38 0.83
C ASN A 340 -11.31 -14.71 -0.56
N TYR A 341 -10.56 -15.51 -1.31
CA TYR A 341 -10.82 -15.74 -2.73
C TYR A 341 -11.33 -17.16 -3.00
N ILE A 342 -12.38 -17.26 -3.82
CA ILE A 342 -12.91 -18.54 -4.30
C ILE A 342 -12.00 -19.01 -5.46
N PRO A 343 -11.42 -20.21 -5.39
CA PRO A 343 -10.75 -20.81 -6.55
C PRO A 343 -11.70 -20.92 -7.74
N ASP A 344 -11.32 -20.30 -8.86
CA ASP A 344 -12.02 -20.37 -10.15
C ASP A 344 -11.22 -21.15 -11.21
N GLU A 345 -10.01 -21.58 -10.85
CA GLU A 345 -9.03 -22.27 -11.70
C GLU A 345 -8.65 -21.50 -12.98
N ARG A 346 -8.89 -20.19 -12.97
CA ARG A 346 -8.57 -19.26 -14.05
C ARG A 346 -7.63 -18.16 -13.57
N TYR A 347 -7.97 -17.48 -12.49
CA TYR A 347 -7.20 -16.42 -11.86
C TYR A 347 -6.81 -16.81 -10.43
N ILE A 348 -7.66 -17.52 -9.72
CA ILE A 348 -7.43 -18.03 -8.37
C ILE A 348 -7.39 -19.55 -8.41
N PHE A 349 -6.33 -20.14 -7.88
CA PHE A 349 -6.06 -21.57 -8.00
C PHE A 349 -6.07 -22.24 -6.64
N SER A 350 -6.81 -23.33 -6.51
CA SER A 350 -6.88 -24.12 -5.27
C SER A 350 -5.54 -24.77 -4.90
N ASN A 351 -4.69 -25.06 -5.90
CA ASN A 351 -3.39 -25.71 -5.71
C ASN A 351 -2.23 -24.86 -6.28
N GLU A 352 -1.78 -23.89 -5.49
CA GLU A 352 -0.69 -23.00 -5.89
C GLU A 352 0.65 -23.75 -6.03
N THR A 353 0.93 -24.74 -5.19
CA THR A 353 2.14 -25.58 -5.30
C THR A 353 2.21 -26.31 -6.65
N GLU A 354 1.06 -26.75 -7.18
CA GLU A 354 1.01 -27.35 -8.51
C GLU A 354 1.34 -26.33 -9.61
N ARG A 355 0.93 -25.07 -9.47
CA ARG A 355 1.33 -23.97 -10.38
C ARG A 355 2.85 -23.87 -10.45
N TYR A 356 3.51 -23.84 -9.29
CA TYR A 356 4.96 -23.84 -9.20
C TYR A 356 5.58 -25.05 -9.88
N SER A 357 5.12 -26.27 -9.60
CA SER A 357 5.70 -27.48 -10.21
C SER A 357 5.52 -27.55 -11.75
N GLN A 358 4.51 -26.85 -12.28
CA GLN A 358 4.27 -26.72 -13.72
C GLN A 358 4.97 -25.51 -14.35
N GLY A 359 5.72 -24.71 -13.58
CA GLY A 359 6.34 -23.47 -14.04
C GLY A 359 5.33 -22.38 -14.43
N LYS A 360 4.09 -22.47 -13.96
CA LYS A 360 3.01 -21.53 -14.27
C LYS A 360 2.95 -20.39 -13.26
N VAL A 361 4.07 -19.70 -13.12
CA VAL A 361 4.25 -18.53 -12.25
C VAL A 361 4.96 -17.46 -13.07
N ALA A 362 4.55 -16.21 -12.90
CA ALA A 362 5.14 -15.09 -13.61
C ALA A 362 6.67 -15.07 -13.44
N PRO A 363 7.42 -14.95 -14.55
CA PRO A 363 8.86 -14.83 -14.48
C PRO A 363 9.25 -13.50 -13.84
N GLY A 364 10.30 -13.53 -13.04
CA GLY A 364 10.85 -12.34 -12.40
C GLY A 364 11.26 -12.61 -10.96
N PRO A 365 12.24 -11.86 -10.43
CA PRO A 365 12.60 -11.96 -9.03
C PRO A 365 11.46 -11.43 -8.16
N SER A 366 11.49 -11.76 -6.85
CA SER A 366 10.53 -11.18 -5.90
C SER A 366 11.18 -10.81 -4.58
N ILE A 367 10.67 -9.77 -3.93
CA ILE A 367 10.92 -9.52 -2.50
C ILE A 367 9.89 -10.30 -1.67
N ARG A 368 10.33 -10.79 -0.50
CA ARG A 368 9.48 -11.34 0.57
C ARG A 368 9.91 -10.75 1.91
N SER A 369 8.96 -10.38 2.74
CA SER A 369 9.27 -9.93 4.10
C SER A 369 8.20 -10.27 5.12
N ASP A 370 8.67 -10.34 6.35
CA ASP A 370 7.90 -10.48 7.57
C ASP A 370 8.43 -9.46 8.58
N ALA A 371 7.55 -8.95 9.44
CA ALA A 371 7.85 -8.10 10.57
C ALA A 371 8.08 -8.96 11.82
N ALA A 372 8.79 -8.43 12.82
CA ALA A 372 9.05 -9.19 14.04
C ALA A 372 7.79 -9.45 14.87
N ARG A 373 6.74 -8.65 14.67
CA ARG A 373 5.45 -8.75 15.37
C ARG A 373 4.30 -8.41 14.44
N GLU A 374 4.18 -9.09 13.30
CA GLU A 374 3.09 -8.92 12.31
C GLU A 374 1.74 -8.69 13.01
N PHE A 375 1.36 -9.57 13.94
CA PHE A 375 0.14 -9.41 14.74
C PHE A 375 0.49 -9.16 16.21
N PRO A 376 0.66 -7.89 16.63
CA PRO A 376 1.15 -7.60 17.97
C PRO A 376 0.09 -7.87 19.04
N ASP A 377 0.47 -8.62 20.08
CA ASP A 377 -0.35 -8.89 21.26
C ASP A 377 0.52 -8.90 22.53
N GLN A 378 -0.10 -8.69 23.69
CA GLN A 378 0.59 -8.80 24.99
C GLN A 378 0.99 -10.24 25.31
N ASN A 379 0.27 -11.23 24.78
CA ASN A 379 0.59 -12.64 24.85
C ASN A 379 1.69 -12.98 23.84
N SER A 380 2.94 -12.99 24.30
CA SER A 380 4.10 -13.33 23.47
C SER A 380 4.05 -14.74 22.86
N THR A 381 3.31 -15.68 23.47
CA THR A 381 3.13 -17.02 22.89
C THR A 381 2.25 -16.96 21.65
N TYR A 382 1.16 -16.19 21.69
CA TYR A 382 0.31 -15.97 20.54
C TYR A 382 1.09 -15.31 19.39
N VAL A 383 1.85 -14.25 19.70
CA VAL A 383 2.70 -13.59 18.70
C VAL A 383 3.68 -14.58 18.07
N ALA A 384 4.37 -15.41 18.86
CA ALA A 384 5.32 -16.38 18.32
C ALA A 384 4.66 -17.46 17.45
N GLU A 385 3.39 -17.81 17.70
CA GLU A 385 2.63 -18.74 16.85
C GLU A 385 2.27 -18.09 15.50
N GLU A 386 1.81 -16.84 15.51
CA GLU A 386 1.49 -16.07 14.30
C GLU A 386 2.74 -15.77 13.44
N GLU A 387 3.84 -15.33 14.06
CA GLU A 387 5.11 -15.13 13.35
C GLU A 387 5.61 -16.45 12.75
N GLY A 388 5.42 -17.55 13.47
CA GLY A 388 5.76 -18.87 12.95
C GLY A 388 4.99 -19.24 11.68
N LEU A 389 3.71 -18.88 11.58
CA LEU A 389 2.95 -19.09 10.36
C LEU A 389 3.48 -18.23 9.21
N SER A 390 3.75 -16.95 9.47
CA SER A 390 4.26 -16.00 8.47
C SER A 390 5.65 -16.39 7.95
N ASP A 391 6.62 -16.57 8.84
CA ASP A 391 8.00 -16.95 8.52
C ASP A 391 8.06 -18.24 7.70
N CYS A 392 7.28 -19.26 8.09
CA CYS A 392 7.28 -20.54 7.40
C CYS A 392 6.62 -20.47 6.02
N LEU A 393 5.57 -19.65 5.83
CA LEU A 393 4.97 -19.41 4.52
C LEU A 393 5.93 -18.64 3.61
N ALA A 394 6.58 -17.59 4.11
CA ALA A 394 7.56 -16.82 3.36
C ALA A 394 8.76 -17.68 2.93
N ARG A 395 9.25 -18.55 3.82
CA ARG A 395 10.28 -19.54 3.48
C ARG A 395 9.80 -20.51 2.41
N SER A 396 8.65 -21.15 2.62
CA SER A 396 8.13 -22.19 1.72
C SER A 396 7.94 -21.64 0.31
N ASP A 397 7.37 -20.45 0.17
CA ASP A 397 7.23 -19.80 -1.13
C ASP A 397 8.59 -19.45 -1.75
N SER A 398 9.55 -18.97 -0.97
CA SER A 398 10.91 -18.70 -1.44
C SER A 398 11.60 -19.96 -1.98
N GLU A 399 11.39 -21.11 -1.34
CA GLU A 399 11.91 -22.42 -1.80
C GLU A 399 11.19 -22.91 -3.07
N LEU A 400 9.87 -22.72 -3.16
CA LEU A 400 9.10 -23.05 -4.38
C LEU A 400 9.58 -22.21 -5.57
N ARG A 401 9.79 -20.91 -5.38
CA ARG A 401 10.36 -20.01 -6.40
C ARG A 401 11.76 -20.45 -6.81
N ALA A 402 12.63 -20.75 -5.85
CA ALA A 402 13.98 -21.25 -6.14
C ALA A 402 13.96 -22.58 -6.91
N SER A 403 12.99 -23.47 -6.65
CA SER A 403 12.87 -24.77 -7.33
C SER A 403 12.65 -24.66 -8.85
N ILE A 404 12.13 -23.52 -9.30
CA ILE A 404 11.93 -23.20 -10.73
C ILE A 404 12.90 -22.11 -11.23
N GLY A 405 13.95 -21.82 -10.47
CA GLY A 405 15.00 -20.87 -10.87
C GLY A 405 14.61 -19.39 -10.77
N LEU A 406 13.60 -19.05 -9.96
CA LEU A 406 13.22 -17.67 -9.69
C LEU A 406 13.85 -17.17 -8.40
N ASP A 407 14.57 -16.06 -8.49
CA ASP A 407 15.20 -15.43 -7.33
C ASP A 407 14.16 -14.85 -6.37
N THR A 408 14.48 -14.96 -5.08
CA THR A 408 13.72 -14.31 -4.00
C THR A 408 14.68 -13.57 -3.08
N TYR A 409 14.38 -12.32 -2.76
CA TYR A 409 15.18 -11.46 -1.88
C TYR A 409 14.40 -11.27 -0.59
N ARG A 410 14.88 -11.87 0.51
CA ARG A 410 14.20 -11.82 1.80
C ARG A 410 14.74 -10.71 2.69
N TYR A 411 13.84 -10.04 3.41
CA TYR A 411 14.20 -9.25 4.58
C TYR A 411 13.25 -9.49 5.74
N TYR A 412 13.72 -9.21 6.94
CA TYR A 412 12.99 -9.27 8.20
C TYR A 412 13.01 -7.88 8.84
N TRP A 413 11.83 -7.37 9.17
CA TRP A 413 11.68 -6.04 9.75
C TRP A 413 11.66 -6.11 11.28
N ALA A 414 12.68 -5.52 11.91
CA ALA A 414 12.86 -5.53 13.36
C ALA A 414 13.01 -4.12 13.96
N GLY A 415 12.58 -3.08 13.23
CA GLY A 415 12.67 -1.70 13.71
C GLY A 415 11.63 -1.37 14.79
N ASN A 416 12.10 -1.09 16.00
CA ASN A 416 11.27 -0.77 17.16
C ASN A 416 11.55 0.66 17.65
N PHE A 417 11.01 1.64 16.93
CA PHE A 417 11.23 3.07 17.20
C PHE A 417 10.08 3.65 18.04
N SER A 418 10.38 4.39 19.11
CA SER A 418 9.37 4.81 20.09
C SER A 418 8.27 5.75 19.57
N ASN A 419 8.54 6.48 18.48
CA ASN A 419 7.56 7.32 17.78
C ASN A 419 6.57 6.49 16.95
N ILE A 420 6.96 5.30 16.51
CA ILE A 420 6.14 4.36 15.71
C ILE A 420 5.47 3.32 16.61
N SER A 421 6.20 2.80 17.59
CA SER A 421 5.80 1.74 18.51
C SER A 421 5.81 2.26 19.95
N PRO A 422 4.79 3.05 20.35
CA PRO A 422 4.81 3.81 21.60
C PRO A 422 4.61 2.96 22.86
N VAL A 423 4.21 1.69 22.74
CA VAL A 423 4.04 0.78 23.88
C VAL A 423 4.93 -0.47 23.76
N PRO A 424 5.45 -1.00 24.88
CA PRO A 424 6.52 -2.01 24.87
C PRO A 424 6.18 -3.34 24.18
N TRP A 425 4.90 -3.63 23.99
CA TRP A 425 4.44 -4.90 23.42
C TRP A 425 4.10 -4.79 21.91
N LEU A 426 4.17 -3.60 21.28
CA LEU A 426 3.92 -3.47 19.84
C LEU A 426 5.08 -3.99 19.00
N GLY A 427 6.32 -3.60 19.35
CA GLY A 427 7.52 -3.97 18.59
C GLY A 427 7.47 -3.50 17.12
N ALA A 428 8.15 -4.22 16.23
CA ALA A 428 8.10 -3.99 14.80
C ALA A 428 6.88 -4.71 14.22
N PHE A 429 5.73 -4.02 14.15
CA PHE A 429 4.47 -4.62 13.75
C PHE A 429 4.17 -4.47 12.26
N HIS A 430 3.19 -5.23 11.78
CA HIS A 430 2.73 -5.23 10.39
C HIS A 430 2.64 -3.82 9.81
N TRP A 431 3.00 -3.66 8.53
CA TRP A 431 3.07 -2.43 7.74
C TRP A 431 4.08 -1.35 8.16
N THR A 432 4.65 -1.38 9.37
CA THR A 432 5.52 -0.27 9.84
C THR A 432 6.83 -0.15 9.08
N ASP A 433 7.25 -1.18 8.35
CA ASP A 433 8.36 -1.12 7.41
C ASP A 433 8.09 -0.21 6.20
N LEU A 434 6.81 -0.03 5.81
CA LEU A 434 6.43 0.93 4.77
C LEU A 434 6.79 2.37 5.14
N LEU A 435 6.74 2.73 6.42
CA LEU A 435 7.17 4.06 6.88
C LEU A 435 8.63 4.35 6.51
N MET A 436 9.47 3.32 6.56
CA MET A 436 10.87 3.40 6.17
C MET A 436 11.02 3.43 4.65
N ILE A 437 10.32 2.54 3.94
CA ILE A 437 10.41 2.41 2.48
C ILE A 437 9.93 3.69 1.78
N PHE A 438 8.82 4.29 2.21
CA PHE A 438 8.33 5.54 1.64
C PHE A 438 8.99 6.80 2.23
N GLY A 439 9.64 6.67 3.40
CA GLY A 439 10.25 7.80 4.10
C GLY A 439 9.22 8.69 4.79
N THR A 440 8.13 8.09 5.27
CA THR A 440 6.99 8.77 5.90
C THR A 440 7.02 8.69 7.43
N TYR A 441 7.96 7.96 8.02
CA TYR A 441 8.22 7.93 9.48
C TYR A 441 8.38 9.34 10.10
N MET A 442 8.83 10.30 9.31
CA MET A 442 8.95 11.71 9.68
C MET A 442 7.62 12.43 9.90
N LEU A 443 6.49 11.82 9.54
CA LEU A 443 5.15 12.30 9.85
C LEU A 443 4.71 11.92 11.27
N ASP A 444 5.40 10.98 11.92
CA ASP A 444 5.06 10.51 13.25
C ASP A 444 5.56 11.46 14.35
N VAL A 445 4.79 11.56 15.43
CA VAL A 445 5.09 12.46 16.55
C VAL A 445 6.05 11.76 17.52
N GLY A 446 7.24 12.33 17.69
CA GLY A 446 8.19 11.84 18.69
C GLY A 446 9.62 12.15 18.35
N ASN A 447 10.55 11.56 19.11
CA ASN A 447 11.97 11.68 18.83
C ASN A 447 12.36 10.69 17.73
N ILE A 448 12.82 11.23 16.60
CA ILE A 448 13.34 10.45 15.48
C ILE A 448 14.85 10.24 15.69
N THR A 449 15.29 8.99 15.73
CA THR A 449 16.70 8.67 16.01
C THR A 449 17.55 8.68 14.74
N GLU A 450 18.88 8.85 14.87
CA GLU A 450 19.79 8.72 13.73
C GLU A 450 19.74 7.30 13.12
N LEU A 451 19.52 6.28 13.96
CA LEU A 451 19.33 4.89 13.50
C LEU A 451 18.09 4.77 12.61
N GLU A 452 16.97 5.37 13.00
CA GLU A 452 15.72 5.38 12.23
C GLU A 452 15.90 6.06 10.87
N VAL A 453 16.50 7.26 10.84
CA VAL A 453 16.79 7.98 9.60
C VAL A 453 17.63 7.12 8.66
N LYS A 454 18.74 6.57 9.16
CA LYS A 454 19.62 5.71 8.36
C LYS A 454 18.94 4.43 7.92
N THR A 455 18.04 3.88 8.74
CA THR A 455 17.26 2.68 8.39
C THR A 455 16.35 2.97 7.20
N SER A 456 15.60 4.08 7.23
CA SER A 456 14.76 4.51 6.11
C SER A 456 15.57 4.76 4.83
N GLU A 457 16.69 5.50 4.93
CA GLU A 457 17.57 5.73 3.78
C GLU A 457 18.11 4.42 3.19
N THR A 458 18.53 3.49 4.06
CA THR A 458 19.05 2.19 3.64
C THR A 458 17.96 1.35 2.97
N MET A 459 16.76 1.26 3.54
CA MET A 459 15.66 0.51 2.91
C MET A 459 15.28 1.10 1.55
N GLN A 460 15.21 2.43 1.44
CA GLN A 460 14.98 3.12 0.17
C GLN A 460 16.07 2.81 -0.88
N ASP A 461 17.33 2.71 -0.47
CA ASP A 461 18.44 2.39 -1.37
C ASP A 461 18.40 0.94 -1.84
N PHE A 462 18.05 0.00 -0.96
CA PHE A 462 17.92 -1.42 -1.30
C PHE A 462 16.73 -1.65 -2.24
N PHE A 463 15.57 -1.04 -1.94
CA PHE A 463 14.39 -1.11 -2.82
C PHE A 463 14.67 -0.44 -4.17
N LEU A 464 15.37 0.70 -4.20
CA LEU A 464 15.74 1.36 -5.45
C LEU A 464 16.73 0.52 -6.27
N ALA A 465 17.71 -0.12 -5.63
CA ALA A 465 18.65 -1.01 -6.31
C ALA A 465 17.93 -2.21 -6.93
N TYR A 466 17.02 -2.86 -6.17
CA TYR A 466 16.16 -3.92 -6.68
C TYR A 466 15.30 -3.46 -7.86
N LEU A 467 14.66 -2.30 -7.71
CA LEU A 467 13.78 -1.69 -8.70
C LEU A 467 14.52 -1.38 -10.01
N LYS A 468 15.74 -0.83 -9.93
CA LYS A 468 16.58 -0.58 -11.10
C LYS A 468 16.95 -1.89 -11.79
N ASP A 469 17.63 -2.79 -11.09
CA ASP A 469 18.12 -4.05 -11.63
C ASP A 469 18.42 -5.07 -10.53
N ALA A 470 17.50 -6.01 -10.35
CA ALA A 470 17.64 -7.08 -9.38
C ALA A 470 18.80 -8.04 -9.69
N SER A 471 19.32 -8.10 -10.92
CA SER A 471 20.44 -8.99 -11.25
C SER A 471 21.79 -8.49 -10.71
N THR A 472 21.90 -7.20 -10.41
CA THR A 472 23.11 -6.55 -9.89
C THR A 472 22.99 -6.12 -8.43
N ILE A 473 21.87 -6.45 -7.76
CA ILE A 473 21.60 -6.00 -6.39
C ILE A 473 22.62 -6.54 -5.36
N ASN A 474 23.14 -7.74 -5.57
CA ASN A 474 24.17 -8.33 -4.71
C ASN A 474 25.50 -7.54 -4.76
N THR A 475 25.86 -6.98 -5.91
CA THR A 475 27.12 -6.22 -6.04
C THR A 475 26.94 -4.74 -5.72
N THR A 476 25.73 -4.19 -5.90
CA THR A 476 25.43 -2.77 -5.64
C THR A 476 25.16 -2.48 -4.18
N VAL A 477 24.36 -3.31 -3.50
CA VAL A 477 23.97 -3.11 -2.09
C VAL A 477 24.22 -4.33 -1.20
N GLY A 478 24.73 -5.44 -1.74
CA GLY A 478 25.03 -6.64 -0.93
C GLY A 478 23.81 -7.52 -0.61
N TRP A 479 22.67 -7.30 -1.26
CA TRP A 479 21.49 -8.14 -1.07
C TRP A 479 21.59 -9.40 -1.93
N THR A 480 21.85 -10.55 -1.30
CA THR A 480 21.94 -11.84 -2.00
C THR A 480 20.55 -12.49 -2.11
N ALA A 481 20.27 -13.16 -3.22
CA ALA A 481 19.09 -14.00 -3.36
C ALA A 481 19.10 -15.12 -2.31
N PHE A 482 17.94 -15.37 -1.71
CA PHE A 482 17.73 -16.39 -0.68
C PHE A 482 17.99 -17.78 -1.26
N ASN A 483 18.77 -18.58 -0.52
CA ASN A 483 19.04 -19.97 -0.83
C ASN A 483 18.94 -20.79 0.46
N GLY A 484 17.78 -21.40 0.70
CA GLY A 484 17.52 -22.22 1.88
C GLY A 484 18.43 -23.44 2.03
N SER A 485 19.14 -23.85 0.96
CA SER A 485 20.12 -24.94 0.99
C SER A 485 21.57 -24.46 1.26
N ALA A 486 21.82 -23.16 1.31
CA ALA A 486 23.13 -22.62 1.66
C ALA A 486 23.43 -22.80 3.16
N PRO A 487 24.72 -22.77 3.58
CA PRO A 487 25.07 -22.83 4.99
C PRO A 487 24.31 -21.78 5.82
N GLY A 488 23.73 -22.20 6.95
CA GLY A 488 22.91 -21.34 7.79
C GLY A 488 21.49 -21.10 7.24
N GLY A 489 21.03 -21.84 6.22
CA GLY A 489 19.69 -21.67 5.66
C GLY A 489 19.55 -20.46 4.75
N GLY A 490 20.65 -19.90 4.23
CA GLY A 490 20.65 -18.71 3.38
C GLY A 490 20.77 -17.40 4.14
N VAL A 491 20.93 -16.30 3.41
CA VAL A 491 21.05 -14.94 3.96
C VAL A 491 19.70 -14.24 3.88
N ILE A 492 19.31 -13.58 4.97
CA ILE A 492 18.16 -12.69 5.07
C ILE A 492 18.67 -11.36 5.64
N LEU A 493 18.18 -10.24 5.13
CA LEU A 493 18.52 -8.93 5.70
C LEU A 493 17.61 -8.64 6.89
N GLU A 494 18.16 -8.24 8.03
CA GLU A 494 17.40 -7.68 9.14
C GLU A 494 17.57 -6.16 9.16
N PHE A 495 16.46 -5.42 9.13
CA PHE A 495 16.44 -3.97 9.15
C PHE A 495 16.00 -3.41 10.50
N GLY A 496 16.59 -2.28 10.90
CA GLY A 496 16.10 -1.42 11.98
C GLY A 496 16.51 -1.78 13.42
N LYS A 497 17.14 -2.94 13.65
CA LYS A 497 17.55 -3.39 14.98
C LYS A 497 19.02 -3.13 15.27
N ASP A 498 19.29 -2.19 16.18
CA ASP A 498 20.62 -1.68 16.61
C ASP A 498 21.47 -1.02 15.50
N VAL A 499 21.33 -1.48 14.26
CA VAL A 499 22.00 -1.01 13.05
C VAL A 499 20.97 -0.89 11.91
N PRO A 500 21.22 -0.05 10.88
CA PRO A 500 20.26 0.13 9.80
C PRO A 500 19.91 -1.17 9.07
N VAL A 501 20.92 -2.00 8.80
CA VAL A 501 20.79 -3.31 8.17
C VAL A 501 21.91 -4.24 8.62
N ARG A 502 21.62 -5.53 8.78
CA ARG A 502 22.63 -6.60 8.93
C ARG A 502 22.17 -7.89 8.27
N ASN A 503 23.11 -8.79 8.02
CA ASN A 503 22.80 -10.14 7.55
C ASN A 503 22.47 -11.03 8.74
N VAL A 504 21.34 -11.73 8.65
CA VAL A 504 20.99 -12.87 9.50
C VAL A 504 20.86 -14.13 8.65
N THR A 505 20.73 -15.29 9.31
CA THR A 505 20.70 -16.59 8.64
C THR A 505 19.28 -17.16 8.63
N GLY A 506 18.91 -17.90 7.58
CA GLY A 506 17.61 -18.58 7.53
C GLY A 506 17.39 -19.55 8.70
N ASP A 507 18.43 -20.24 9.17
CA ASP A 507 18.36 -21.11 10.35
C ASP A 507 18.06 -20.32 11.65
N TRP A 508 18.38 -19.02 11.68
CA TRP A 508 18.14 -18.16 12.83
C TRP A 508 16.68 -17.67 12.87
N LEU A 509 16.12 -17.32 11.71
CA LEU A 509 14.74 -16.82 11.57
C LEU A 509 13.76 -18.00 11.43
N ASP A 510 13.92 -18.81 10.39
CA ASP A 510 12.97 -19.86 10.01
C ASP A 510 13.17 -21.18 10.78
N GLY A 511 14.17 -21.30 11.65
CA GLY A 511 14.55 -22.57 12.29
C GLY A 511 13.40 -23.31 12.99
N GLY A 512 12.42 -22.55 13.49
CA GLY A 512 11.19 -23.09 14.10
C GLY A 512 10.33 -23.92 13.14
N CYS A 513 10.42 -23.67 11.82
CA CYS A 513 9.63 -24.35 10.79
C CYS A 513 9.93 -25.85 10.66
N TRP A 514 11.15 -26.29 11.00
CA TRP A 514 11.55 -27.71 10.95
C TRP A 514 12.08 -28.24 12.28
N ASN A 515 12.23 -27.39 13.29
CA ASN A 515 12.67 -27.78 14.61
C ASN A 515 11.92 -26.99 15.69
N SER A 516 10.91 -27.64 16.30
CA SER A 516 10.07 -27.04 17.35
C SER A 516 10.82 -26.66 18.64
N SER A 517 12.09 -27.02 18.78
CA SER A 517 12.94 -26.54 19.89
C SER A 517 13.56 -25.16 19.63
N ILE A 518 13.48 -24.65 18.40
CA ILE A 518 13.93 -23.31 18.03
C ILE A 518 12.73 -22.36 18.10
N PRO A 519 12.74 -21.34 18.96
CA PRO A 519 11.65 -20.37 19.03
C PRO A 519 11.69 -19.42 17.85
N PHE A 520 10.50 -19.02 17.37
CA PHE A 520 10.34 -17.92 16.42
C PHE A 520 10.78 -16.59 17.03
N ARG A 521 11.24 -15.68 16.18
CA ARG A 521 11.80 -14.39 16.60
C ARG A 521 10.68 -13.38 16.69
N ILE A 522 10.47 -12.84 17.89
CA ILE A 522 9.45 -11.83 18.18
C ILE A 522 10.02 -10.52 18.73
N ASP A 523 11.35 -10.44 18.82
CA ASP A 523 12.05 -9.29 19.40
C ASP A 523 12.49 -8.33 18.29
N GLY A 524 11.80 -7.19 18.19
CA GLY A 524 12.26 -5.99 17.48
C GLY A 524 13.15 -5.13 18.36
#